data_AF-A0A954XW48-F1
#
_entry.id   AF-A0A954XW48-F1
#
_cell.length_a   1.000
_cell.length_b   1.000
_cell.length_c   1.000
_cell.angle_alpha   90.00
_cell.angle_beta   90.00
_cell.angle_gamma   90.00
#
_symmetry.space_group_name_H-M   'P 1'
#
loop_
_entity.id
_entity.type
_entity.pdbx_description
1 polymer ?
#
loop_
_entity_poly.entity_id
_entity_poly.type
_entity_poly.pdbx_seq_one_letter_code
_entity_poly.pdbx_strand_id
1 'polypeptide(L)'
;MISRSVVGLCLVLFIGATTHSAPAAAQETLDLNVAVQRGLVSVDVESLGGATGNRVKVRVQRKVDKPLNLTIQPGTTFAPQGADVQGLAIVKLVGKYVPGNRYQRSSTIELVDNQPHAYLLQSVCIDYHKSSPRQGQKYQLSGVDVRCQRILSAPLVEGASIWSYQCAVWIDRVGVSTSDLQRIFHVKAVDIQAAQAMIKHAERVGAESLKNVDVSVDVRNQIGGLFSADPQVRVEAYRGVQRLSAEDRRKLQVLVGVNVLRGGELPAAAELRAANTLQSLVPEGLELPKLQIPESLEELATLLQSLPGSADGDADARRLPRLRLLPLMVSLRARRPAIRAFAVRQAAQIDDPWAIDTLIVMLADPSERVRQAAAEGLKTRTNQDFGEDGEQWRVWWEQAQDELETAPPSPAP
;
A
#
# COMPACT_ATOMS: atom_id res chain seq x y z
N MET A 1 -81.06 47.31 -2.36
CA MET A 1 -80.21 47.78 -3.46
C MET A 1 -79.54 49.08 -3.03
N ILE A 2 -78.20 49.02 -2.93
CA ILE A 2 -77.21 50.09 -3.18
C ILE A 2 -77.37 51.43 -2.44
N SER A 3 -76.47 51.68 -1.47
CA SER A 3 -75.68 52.92 -1.48
C SER A 3 -74.28 52.63 -0.93
N ARG A 4 -73.29 53.17 -1.63
CA ARG A 4 -71.84 52.96 -1.47
C ARG A 4 -71.21 54.12 -0.68
N SER A 5 -70.00 53.82 -0.19
CA SER A 5 -68.83 54.72 -0.02
C SER A 5 -68.59 55.27 1.41
N VAL A 6 -67.52 54.85 2.10
CA VAL A 6 -66.12 55.40 2.15
C VAL A 6 -66.00 56.31 3.39
N VAL A 7 -65.01 56.31 4.29
CA VAL A 7 -63.69 55.66 4.47
C VAL A 7 -63.28 55.88 5.94
N GLY A 8 -62.36 55.05 6.47
CA GLY A 8 -61.54 55.45 7.63
C GLY A 8 -61.03 54.29 8.47
N LEU A 9 -60.11 53.47 7.97
CA LEU A 9 -59.40 52.45 8.76
C LEU A 9 -57.96 52.91 9.04
N CYS A 10 -57.70 53.35 10.26
CA CYS A 10 -56.36 53.58 10.78
C CYS A 10 -55.67 52.22 11.01
N LEU A 11 -54.63 51.91 10.23
CA LEU A 11 -53.77 50.75 10.45
C LEU A 11 -52.60 51.16 11.35
N VAL A 12 -52.59 50.64 12.58
CA VAL A 12 -51.47 50.77 13.53
C VAL A 12 -50.37 49.81 13.09
N LEU A 13 -49.20 50.35 12.73
CA LEU A 13 -47.98 49.60 12.43
C LEU A 13 -47.32 49.10 13.72
N PHE A 14 -47.46 47.81 14.02
CA PHE A 14 -46.63 47.12 15.00
C PHE A 14 -45.23 46.89 14.40
N ILE A 15 -44.22 47.57 14.93
CA ILE A 15 -42.81 47.26 14.68
C ILE A 15 -42.46 46.05 15.54
N GLY A 16 -42.68 44.85 15.00
CA GLY A 16 -42.11 43.62 15.54
C GLY A 16 -40.62 43.60 15.24
N ALA A 17 -39.79 43.75 16.27
CA ALA A 17 -38.36 43.47 16.20
C ALA A 17 -38.16 41.97 15.98
N THR A 18 -38.21 41.55 14.71
CA THR A 18 -37.75 40.23 14.32
C THR A 18 -36.22 40.28 14.34
N THR A 19 -35.63 39.67 15.35
CA THR A 19 -34.22 39.26 15.29
C THR A 19 -34.10 38.25 14.17
N HIS A 20 -33.87 38.74 12.95
CA HIS A 20 -33.36 37.93 11.86
C HIS A 20 -31.97 37.43 12.29
N SER A 21 -31.92 36.25 12.90
CA SER A 21 -30.73 35.43 12.90
C SER A 21 -30.41 35.17 11.43
N ALA A 22 -29.46 35.94 10.90
CA ALA A 22 -28.86 35.63 9.62
C ALA A 22 -28.42 34.15 9.66
N PRO A 23 -28.72 33.35 8.63
CA PRO A 23 -28.16 32.01 8.56
C PRO A 23 -26.64 32.17 8.64
N ALA A 24 -26.02 31.52 9.63
CA ALA A 24 -24.57 31.49 9.75
C ALA A 24 -24.03 31.10 8.37
N ALA A 25 -23.33 32.02 7.71
CA ALA A 25 -22.75 31.78 6.40
C ALA A 25 -22.00 30.45 6.49
N ALA A 26 -22.45 29.46 5.70
CA ALA A 26 -21.91 28.11 5.76
C ALA A 26 -20.39 28.21 5.59
N GLN A 27 -19.67 27.99 6.69
CA GLN A 27 -18.24 28.21 6.73
C GLN A 27 -17.60 27.22 5.76
N GLU A 28 -16.97 27.75 4.71
CA GLU A 28 -16.42 26.97 3.62
C GLU A 28 -15.54 25.84 4.16
N THR A 29 -15.86 24.61 3.79
CA THR A 29 -15.16 23.42 4.29
C THR A 29 -14.04 23.04 3.32
N LEU A 30 -12.81 22.95 3.83
CA LEU A 30 -11.61 22.72 3.03
C LEU A 30 -11.03 21.33 3.28
N ASP A 31 -10.48 20.67 2.26
CA ASP A 31 -9.77 19.41 2.47
C ASP A 31 -8.44 19.61 3.25
N LEU A 32 -8.12 18.69 4.16
CA LEU A 32 -6.92 18.76 5.00
C LEU A 32 -5.62 18.79 4.19
N ASN A 33 -5.50 17.98 3.13
CA ASN A 33 -4.30 17.99 2.29
C ASN A 33 -4.15 19.36 1.60
N VAL A 34 -5.24 19.94 1.10
CA VAL A 34 -5.22 21.29 0.52
C VAL A 34 -4.84 22.35 1.57
N ALA A 35 -5.38 22.24 2.78
CA ALA A 35 -5.07 23.17 3.87
C ALA A 35 -3.58 23.14 4.28
N VAL A 36 -2.98 21.94 4.32
CA VAL A 36 -1.54 21.76 4.58
C VAL A 36 -0.70 22.33 3.43
N GLN A 37 -1.05 22.02 2.18
CA GLN A 37 -0.33 22.53 0.99
C GLN A 37 -0.35 24.06 0.90
N ARG A 38 -1.46 24.69 1.31
CA ARG A 38 -1.61 26.16 1.36
C ARG A 38 -0.99 26.80 2.61
N GLY A 39 -0.40 26.01 3.52
CA GLY A 39 0.19 26.51 4.76
C GLY A 39 -0.82 27.05 5.78
N LEU A 40 -2.10 26.72 5.65
CA LEU A 40 -3.18 27.22 6.52
C LEU A 40 -3.20 26.50 7.87
N VAL A 41 -2.65 25.28 7.91
CA VAL A 41 -2.52 24.45 9.10
C VAL A 41 -1.18 23.72 9.14
N SER A 42 -0.71 23.37 10.33
CA SER A 42 0.33 22.36 10.52
C SER A 42 -0.26 21.07 11.08
N VAL A 43 0.31 19.93 10.69
CA VAL A 43 -0.11 18.62 11.17
C VAL A 43 1.03 17.86 11.82
N ASP A 44 0.74 17.17 12.91
CA ASP A 44 1.60 16.13 13.52
C ASP A 44 0.82 14.82 13.53
N VAL A 45 1.37 13.81 12.87
CA VAL A 45 0.69 12.53 12.63
C VAL A 45 1.44 11.41 13.33
N GLU A 46 0.74 10.64 14.15
CA GLU A 46 1.29 9.46 14.84
C GLU A 46 0.35 8.25 14.74
N SER A 47 0.94 7.07 14.62
CA SER A 47 0.21 5.81 14.76
C SER A 47 -0.03 5.47 16.23
N LEU A 48 -1.18 4.86 16.51
CA LEU A 48 -1.55 4.23 17.77
C LEU A 48 -1.12 2.75 17.83
N GLY A 49 -0.35 2.28 16.84
CA GLY A 49 0.08 0.90 16.68
C GLY A 49 -0.85 0.10 15.76
N GLY A 50 -0.26 -0.66 14.83
CA GLY A 50 -0.98 -1.34 13.76
C GLY A 50 -1.42 -0.39 12.64
N ALA A 51 -1.63 -0.92 11.43
CA ALA A 51 -1.95 -0.10 10.26
C ALA A 51 -3.46 0.02 9.97
N THR A 52 -4.23 -1.02 10.31
CA THR A 52 -5.65 -1.13 9.96
C THR A 52 -6.55 -0.83 11.16
N GLY A 53 -7.57 0.00 10.94
CA GLY A 53 -8.57 0.37 11.94
C GLY A 53 -8.45 1.83 12.37
N ASN A 54 -8.97 2.14 13.56
CA ASN A 54 -8.85 3.47 14.15
C ASN A 54 -7.44 3.63 14.73
N ARG A 55 -6.44 3.85 13.86
CA ARG A 55 -5.02 3.71 14.21
C ARG A 55 -4.22 4.98 14.13
N VAL A 56 -4.78 6.09 13.63
CA VAL A 56 -3.99 7.30 13.42
C VAL A 56 -4.53 8.43 14.26
N LYS A 57 -3.65 9.05 15.04
CA LYS A 57 -3.92 10.33 15.69
C LYS A 57 -3.26 11.43 14.87
N VAL A 58 -4.07 12.42 14.49
CA VAL A 58 -3.58 13.64 13.85
C VAL A 58 -3.82 14.81 14.78
N ARG A 59 -2.78 15.58 15.09
CA ARG A 59 -2.90 16.89 15.73
C ARG A 59 -2.86 17.94 14.62
N VAL A 60 -3.86 18.79 14.57
CA VAL A 60 -3.98 19.86 13.59
C VAL A 60 -3.95 21.19 14.32
N GLN A 61 -3.06 22.09 13.90
CA GLN A 61 -2.99 23.45 14.44
C GLN A 61 -3.22 24.45 13.32
N ARG A 62 -4.16 25.37 13.55
CA ARG A 62 -4.45 26.48 12.64
C ARG A 62 -3.31 27.50 12.62
N LYS A 63 -3.01 28.05 11.44
CA LYS A 63 -1.97 29.08 11.22
C LYS A 63 -2.52 30.41 10.70
N VAL A 64 -3.84 30.57 10.68
CA VAL A 64 -4.55 31.75 10.19
C VAL A 64 -5.59 32.24 11.20
N ASP A 65 -5.94 33.52 11.13
CA ASP A 65 -6.79 34.15 12.16
C ASP A 65 -8.28 33.78 12.06
N LYS A 66 -8.74 33.34 10.88
CA LYS A 66 -10.13 32.92 10.66
C LYS A 66 -10.34 31.45 10.99
N PRO A 67 -11.44 31.06 11.67
CA PRO A 67 -11.63 29.64 12.00
C PRO A 67 -11.78 28.78 10.74
N LEU A 68 -11.36 27.53 10.82
CA LEU A 68 -11.37 26.60 9.69
C LEU A 68 -12.17 25.34 10.01
N ASN A 69 -12.97 24.90 9.04
CA ASN A 69 -13.60 23.59 9.05
C ASN A 69 -12.93 22.75 7.97
N LEU A 70 -12.32 21.63 8.36
CA LEU A 70 -11.63 20.75 7.41
C LEU A 70 -12.29 19.38 7.30
N THR A 71 -12.23 18.80 6.11
CA THR A 71 -12.54 17.40 5.85
C THR A 71 -11.26 16.63 5.58
N ILE A 72 -11.35 15.29 5.62
CA ILE A 72 -10.28 14.42 5.14
C ILE A 72 -10.83 13.54 4.03
N GLN A 73 -10.26 13.66 2.84
CA GLN A 73 -10.64 12.80 1.73
C GLN A 73 -10.22 11.34 1.98
N PRO A 74 -11.10 10.36 1.73
CA PRO A 74 -10.68 8.97 1.61
C PRO A 74 -9.54 8.83 0.61
N GLY A 75 -8.54 8.02 0.92
CA GLY A 75 -7.31 7.89 0.10
C GLY A 75 -6.23 8.92 0.42
N THR A 76 -6.43 9.85 1.36
CA THR A 76 -5.33 10.66 1.90
C THR A 76 -4.23 9.73 2.42
N THR A 77 -2.99 9.93 1.99
CA THR A 77 -1.87 9.03 2.31
C THR A 77 -0.89 9.65 3.30
N PHE A 78 -0.39 8.80 4.18
CA PHE A 78 0.63 9.10 5.16
C PHE A 78 1.85 8.21 4.90
N ALA A 79 2.97 8.84 4.52
CA ALA A 79 4.26 8.16 4.37
C ALA A 79 4.97 8.12 5.73
N PRO A 80 5.53 6.97 6.13
CA PRO A 80 6.20 6.85 7.41
C PRO A 80 7.58 7.48 7.38
N GLN A 81 8.04 7.94 8.54
CA GLN A 81 9.45 8.20 8.77
C GLN A 81 10.18 6.84 8.93
N GLY A 82 10.99 6.47 7.95
CA GLY A 82 11.72 5.19 7.90
C GLY A 82 11.27 4.28 6.75
N ALA A 83 12.19 3.46 6.22
CA ALA A 83 11.97 2.70 4.98
C ALA A 83 11.08 1.45 5.15
N ASP A 84 11.23 0.70 6.24
CA ASP A 84 10.48 -0.54 6.53
C ASP A 84 9.29 -0.32 7.48
N VAL A 85 8.44 0.64 7.16
CA VAL A 85 7.16 0.83 7.84
C VAL A 85 6.08 0.96 6.79
N GLN A 86 4.91 0.38 7.07
CA GLN A 86 3.74 0.49 6.21
C GLN A 86 3.29 1.96 6.06
N GLY A 87 3.16 2.39 4.81
CA GLY A 87 2.36 3.57 4.43
C GLY A 87 0.88 3.33 4.70
N LEU A 88 0.18 4.41 5.05
CA LEU A 88 -1.23 4.36 5.44
C LEU A 88 -2.08 5.16 4.45
N ALA A 89 -3.23 4.61 4.08
CA ALA A 89 -4.29 5.34 3.41
C ALA A 89 -5.46 5.54 4.40
N ILE A 90 -5.99 6.76 4.43
CA ILE A 90 -7.07 7.13 5.34
C ILE A 90 -8.41 6.79 4.72
N VAL A 91 -9.25 6.09 5.49
CA VAL A 91 -10.63 5.78 5.13
C VAL A 91 -11.54 6.97 5.48
N LYS A 92 -11.45 7.47 6.72
CA LYS A 92 -12.26 8.59 7.21
C LYS A 92 -11.78 9.18 8.53
N LEU A 93 -12.31 10.36 8.85
CA LEU A 93 -12.32 10.90 10.20
C LEU A 93 -13.27 10.09 11.09
N VAL A 94 -12.81 9.73 12.28
CA VAL A 94 -13.62 9.02 13.29
C VAL A 94 -14.16 10.01 14.31
N GLY A 95 -13.34 10.95 14.78
CA GLY A 95 -13.75 11.93 15.76
C GLY A 95 -12.64 12.79 16.35
N LYS A 96 -13.04 13.76 17.18
CA LYS A 96 -12.16 14.68 17.92
C LYS A 96 -11.82 14.10 19.28
N TYR A 97 -10.56 14.13 19.68
CA TYR A 97 -10.15 13.76 21.03
C TYR A 97 -10.66 14.78 22.05
N VAL A 98 -11.11 14.27 23.19
CA VAL A 98 -11.58 15.04 24.35
C VAL A 98 -10.81 14.57 25.60
N PRO A 99 -10.83 15.34 26.71
CA PRO A 99 -10.14 14.96 27.93
C PRO A 99 -10.44 13.55 28.43
N GLY A 100 -9.41 12.90 29.00
CA GLY A 100 -9.48 11.51 29.49
C GLY A 100 -9.25 10.45 28.41
N ASN A 101 -8.51 10.77 27.33
CA ASN A 101 -8.19 9.85 26.23
C ASN A 101 -9.42 9.23 25.54
N ARG A 102 -10.51 10.00 25.49
CA ARG A 102 -11.74 9.65 24.77
C ARG A 102 -11.83 10.45 23.48
N TYR A 103 -12.74 10.06 22.60
CA TYR A 103 -13.07 10.87 21.42
C TYR A 103 -14.59 11.01 21.27
N GLN A 104 -15.00 12.15 20.73
CA GLN A 104 -16.36 12.43 20.29
C GLN A 104 -16.40 12.26 18.78
N ARG A 105 -17.39 11.51 18.27
CA ARG A 105 -17.54 11.31 16.82
C ARG A 105 -17.71 12.65 16.11
N SER A 106 -17.02 12.79 14.99
CA SER A 106 -17.09 13.95 14.12
C SER A 106 -16.74 13.55 12.69
N SER A 107 -17.37 14.21 11.72
CA SER A 107 -17.03 14.15 10.30
C SER A 107 -16.22 15.37 9.83
N THR A 108 -16.02 16.35 10.72
CA THR A 108 -15.33 17.62 10.43
C THR A 108 -14.24 17.90 11.47
N ILE A 109 -13.10 18.42 11.01
CA ILE A 109 -12.01 18.96 11.83
C ILE A 109 -12.29 20.45 12.03
N GLU A 110 -12.88 20.79 13.17
CA GLU A 110 -13.21 22.17 13.54
C GLU A 110 -12.07 22.84 14.32
N LEU A 111 -11.46 23.86 13.72
CA LEU A 111 -10.36 24.64 14.29
C LEU A 111 -10.85 26.05 14.63
N VAL A 112 -11.43 26.17 15.83
CA VAL A 112 -12.01 27.43 16.35
C VAL A 112 -10.98 28.39 16.95
N ASP A 113 -9.79 27.89 17.27
CA ASP A 113 -8.71 28.64 17.90
C ASP A 113 -7.35 28.26 17.29
N ASN A 114 -6.26 28.80 17.84
CA ASN A 114 -4.88 28.53 17.39
C ASN A 114 -4.20 27.39 18.17
N GLN A 115 -4.91 26.71 19.06
CA GLN A 115 -4.37 25.58 19.80
C GLN A 115 -4.36 24.31 18.91
N PRO A 116 -3.44 23.37 19.15
CA PRO A 116 -3.49 22.07 18.48
C PRO A 116 -4.72 21.26 18.92
N HIS A 117 -5.54 20.83 17.97
CA HIS A 117 -6.67 19.92 18.20
C HIS A 117 -6.33 18.53 17.69
N ALA A 118 -6.58 17.50 18.50
CA ALA A 118 -6.28 16.11 18.14
C ALA A 118 -7.52 15.38 17.63
N TYR A 119 -7.35 14.57 16.58
CA TYR A 119 -8.41 13.79 15.96
C TYR A 119 -7.96 12.35 15.70
N LEU A 120 -8.93 11.43 15.71
CA LEU A 120 -8.75 10.02 15.42
C LEU A 120 -9.19 9.73 13.98
N LEU A 121 -8.33 9.09 13.21
CA LEU A 121 -8.58 8.68 11.84
C LEU A 121 -8.59 7.15 11.73
N GLN A 122 -9.42 6.65 10.82
CA GLN A 122 -9.46 5.25 10.43
C GLN A 122 -8.57 5.06 9.20
N SER A 123 -7.69 4.07 9.22
CA SER A 123 -6.70 3.81 8.18
C SER A 123 -6.70 2.35 7.73
N VAL A 124 -6.12 2.13 6.56
CA VAL A 124 -5.67 0.83 6.03
C VAL A 124 -4.21 0.93 5.62
N CYS A 125 -3.55 -0.23 5.57
CA CYS A 125 -2.20 -0.38 5.05
C CYS A 125 -2.18 -0.35 3.52
N ILE A 126 -1.19 0.36 2.94
CA ILE A 126 -0.93 0.35 1.49
C ILE A 126 0.09 -0.75 1.13
N ASP A 127 1.07 -0.99 2.00
CA ASP A 127 2.22 -1.87 1.74
C ASP A 127 2.04 -3.27 2.37
N TYR A 128 1.57 -4.23 1.58
CA TYR A 128 1.32 -5.60 2.06
C TYR A 128 2.53 -6.26 2.75
N HIS A 129 3.74 -6.00 2.25
CA HIS A 129 4.96 -6.69 2.70
C HIS A 129 5.74 -5.98 3.81
N LYS A 130 5.37 -4.75 4.20
CA LYS A 130 6.13 -3.98 5.19
C LYS A 130 5.69 -4.24 6.61
N SER A 131 6.55 -3.90 7.56
CA SER A 131 6.26 -3.99 8.99
C SER A 131 5.13 -3.04 9.43
N SER A 132 4.23 -3.55 10.26
CA SER A 132 3.16 -2.73 10.85
C SER A 132 3.75 -1.66 11.78
N PRO A 133 3.16 -0.45 11.80
CA PRO A 133 3.69 0.63 12.62
C PRO A 133 3.56 0.30 14.09
N ARG A 134 4.63 0.59 14.84
CA ARG A 134 4.60 0.64 16.30
C ARG A 134 3.83 1.87 16.78
N GLN A 135 3.35 1.82 18.02
CA GLN A 135 2.75 2.99 18.67
C GLN A 135 3.76 4.15 18.69
N GLY A 136 3.29 5.36 18.37
CA GLY A 136 4.12 6.56 18.28
C GLY A 136 4.86 6.73 16.96
N GLN A 137 4.77 5.78 16.02
CA GLN A 137 5.37 5.93 14.70
C GLN A 137 4.89 7.21 14.01
N LYS A 138 5.83 8.04 13.56
CA LYS A 138 5.55 9.32 12.91
C LYS A 138 5.38 9.18 11.41
N TYR A 139 4.55 10.06 10.87
CA TYR A 139 4.16 10.07 9.47
C TYR A 139 4.14 11.50 8.92
N GLN A 140 4.34 11.60 7.60
CA GLN A 140 4.18 12.81 6.83
C GLN A 140 2.97 12.70 5.91
N LEU A 141 2.15 13.76 5.86
CA LEU A 141 1.08 13.87 4.88
C LEU A 141 1.67 13.95 3.47
N SER A 142 1.28 12.99 2.61
CA SER A 142 1.91 12.77 1.30
C SER A 142 0.98 13.03 0.10
N GLY A 143 -0.27 13.42 0.35
CA GLY A 143 -1.26 13.73 -0.68
C GLY A 143 -2.46 12.78 -0.63
N VAL A 144 -3.08 12.57 -1.79
CA VAL A 144 -4.22 11.65 -1.97
C VAL A 144 -3.84 10.66 -3.07
N ASP A 145 -3.85 9.36 -2.75
CA ASP A 145 -3.68 8.30 -3.76
C ASP A 145 -5.05 8.02 -4.41
N VAL A 146 -5.16 8.33 -5.70
CA VAL A 146 -6.43 8.29 -6.44
C VAL A 146 -6.99 6.86 -6.58
N ARG A 147 -6.12 5.83 -6.56
CA ARG A 147 -6.57 4.44 -6.59
C ARG A 147 -7.18 4.05 -5.25
N CYS A 148 -6.49 4.38 -4.15
CA CYS A 148 -7.01 4.22 -2.81
C CYS A 148 -8.30 5.03 -2.63
N GLN A 149 -8.36 6.28 -3.09
CA GLN A 149 -9.55 7.11 -2.99
C GLN A 149 -10.78 6.45 -3.62
N ARG A 150 -10.66 5.91 -4.84
CA ARG A 150 -11.78 5.23 -5.52
C ARG A 150 -12.26 3.99 -4.77
N ILE A 151 -11.36 3.22 -4.18
CA ILE A 151 -11.70 2.04 -3.37
C ILE A 151 -12.33 2.45 -2.04
N LEU A 152 -11.69 3.36 -1.32
CA LEU A 152 -12.06 3.76 0.04
C LEU A 152 -13.30 4.66 0.09
N SER A 153 -13.69 5.26 -1.04
CA SER A 153 -14.95 5.99 -1.18
C SER A 153 -16.15 5.08 -1.44
N ALA A 154 -15.92 3.80 -1.78
CA ALA A 154 -17.01 2.86 -1.98
C ALA A 154 -17.72 2.58 -0.63
N PRO A 155 -19.06 2.50 -0.60
CA PRO A 155 -19.79 2.23 0.63
C PRO A 155 -19.48 0.82 1.14
N LEU A 156 -19.39 0.69 2.47
CA LEU A 156 -19.24 -0.60 3.12
C LEU A 156 -20.59 -1.33 3.12
N VAL A 157 -20.61 -2.57 2.63
CA VAL A 157 -21.81 -3.42 2.64
C VAL A 157 -22.15 -3.82 4.08
N GLU A 158 -23.43 -4.04 4.38
CA GLU A 158 -23.85 -4.51 5.70
C GLU A 158 -23.14 -5.83 6.09
N GLY A 159 -22.70 -5.92 7.34
CA GLY A 159 -21.94 -7.08 7.84
C GLY A 159 -20.47 -7.13 7.41
N ALA A 160 -20.06 -6.32 6.44
CA ALA A 160 -18.66 -6.17 6.06
C ALA A 160 -17.90 -5.31 7.08
N SER A 161 -16.60 -5.54 7.20
CA SER A 161 -15.71 -4.85 8.13
C SER A 161 -14.64 -4.05 7.40
N ILE A 162 -13.80 -3.34 8.15
CA ILE A 162 -12.66 -2.61 7.56
C ILE A 162 -11.70 -3.52 6.78
N TRP A 163 -11.71 -4.83 7.04
CA TRP A 163 -10.92 -5.78 6.25
C TRP A 163 -11.32 -5.80 4.78
N SER A 164 -12.56 -5.44 4.44
CA SER A 164 -12.99 -5.27 3.05
C SER A 164 -12.15 -4.22 2.32
N TYR A 165 -11.95 -3.05 2.94
CA TYR A 165 -11.08 -2.00 2.40
C TYR A 165 -9.62 -2.45 2.36
N GLN A 166 -9.12 -3.10 3.43
CA GLN A 166 -7.75 -3.56 3.49
C GLN A 166 -7.43 -4.57 2.37
N CYS A 167 -8.34 -5.52 2.15
CA CYS A 167 -8.22 -6.53 1.10
C CYS A 167 -8.31 -5.89 -0.28
N ALA A 168 -9.26 -4.99 -0.50
CA ALA A 168 -9.41 -4.31 -1.78
C ALA A 168 -8.14 -3.54 -2.18
N VAL A 169 -7.54 -2.81 -1.25
CA VAL A 169 -6.28 -2.09 -1.48
C VAL A 169 -5.14 -3.05 -1.81
N TRP A 170 -4.99 -4.15 -1.07
CA TRP A 170 -3.90 -5.11 -1.36
C TRP A 170 -4.10 -5.86 -2.68
N ILE A 171 -5.30 -6.30 -3.00
CA ILE A 171 -5.61 -6.92 -4.30
C ILE A 171 -5.28 -5.93 -5.43
N ASP A 172 -5.74 -4.68 -5.34
CA ASP A 172 -5.51 -3.65 -6.35
C ASP A 172 -4.00 -3.33 -6.54
N ARG A 173 -3.30 -3.10 -5.43
CA ARG A 173 -1.92 -2.57 -5.43
C ARG A 173 -0.88 -3.62 -5.77
N VAL A 174 -1.01 -4.81 -5.19
CA VAL A 174 0.02 -5.86 -5.25
C VAL A 174 -0.54 -7.20 -5.74
N GLY A 175 -1.80 -7.28 -6.16
CA GLY A 175 -2.34 -8.50 -6.77
C GLY A 175 -2.48 -9.68 -5.81
N VAL A 176 -2.55 -9.44 -4.49
CA VAL A 176 -2.63 -10.52 -3.49
C VAL A 176 -3.89 -11.34 -3.72
N SER A 177 -3.74 -12.66 -3.75
CA SER A 177 -4.86 -13.57 -3.98
C SER A 177 -5.86 -13.58 -2.81
N THR A 178 -7.14 -13.79 -3.11
CA THR A 178 -8.17 -13.88 -2.06
C THR A 178 -7.96 -15.08 -1.14
N SER A 179 -7.45 -16.19 -1.67
CA SER A 179 -7.09 -17.37 -0.89
C SER A 179 -5.96 -17.08 0.10
N ASP A 180 -4.95 -16.31 -0.29
CA ASP A 180 -3.88 -15.89 0.63
C ASP A 180 -4.41 -14.96 1.73
N LEU A 181 -5.31 -14.04 1.39
CA LEU A 181 -5.94 -13.16 2.39
C LEU A 181 -6.72 -13.96 3.44
N GLN A 182 -7.50 -14.95 3.00
CA GLN A 182 -8.26 -15.81 3.89
C GLN A 182 -7.34 -16.72 4.72
N ARG A 183 -6.30 -17.29 4.11
CA ARG A 183 -5.38 -18.22 4.78
C ARG A 183 -4.44 -17.54 5.76
N ILE A 184 -3.85 -16.40 5.40
CA ILE A 184 -2.81 -15.74 6.20
C ILE A 184 -3.45 -14.83 7.26
N PHE A 185 -4.49 -14.08 6.89
CA PHE A 185 -5.10 -13.07 7.77
C PHE A 185 -6.46 -13.50 8.33
N HIS A 186 -6.92 -14.72 8.02
CA HIS A 186 -8.20 -15.26 8.49
C HIS A 186 -9.38 -14.34 8.12
N VAL A 187 -9.29 -13.68 6.96
CA VAL A 187 -10.32 -12.76 6.47
C VAL A 187 -11.60 -13.53 6.15
N LYS A 188 -12.75 -13.00 6.57
CA LYS A 188 -14.05 -13.64 6.36
C LYS A 188 -14.46 -13.55 4.88
N ALA A 189 -15.23 -14.53 4.41
CA ALA A 189 -15.76 -14.53 3.04
C ALA A 189 -16.58 -13.27 2.70
N VAL A 190 -17.36 -12.75 3.66
CA VAL A 190 -18.11 -11.49 3.49
C VAL A 190 -17.19 -10.30 3.19
N ASP A 191 -16.03 -10.23 3.84
CA ASP A 191 -15.05 -9.15 3.60
C ASP A 191 -14.37 -9.30 2.24
N ILE A 192 -14.10 -10.54 1.81
CA ILE A 192 -13.56 -10.81 0.46
C ILE A 192 -14.56 -10.42 -0.63
N GLN A 193 -15.83 -10.80 -0.47
CA GLN A 193 -16.88 -10.45 -1.42
C GLN A 193 -17.08 -8.93 -1.50
N ALA A 194 -17.12 -8.25 -0.34
CA ALA A 194 -17.20 -6.80 -0.29
C ALA A 194 -15.97 -6.14 -0.93
N ALA A 195 -14.75 -6.64 -0.69
CA ALA A 195 -13.53 -6.13 -1.32
C ALA A 195 -13.58 -6.24 -2.86
N GLN A 196 -14.02 -7.38 -3.38
CA GLN A 196 -14.20 -7.57 -4.83
C GLN A 196 -15.24 -6.62 -5.42
N ALA A 197 -16.34 -6.37 -4.71
CA ALA A 197 -17.35 -5.41 -5.13
C ALA A 197 -16.80 -3.96 -5.13
N MET A 198 -16.01 -3.59 -4.12
CA MET A 198 -15.34 -2.28 -4.04
C MET A 198 -14.36 -2.07 -5.19
N ILE A 199 -13.60 -3.10 -5.56
CA ILE A 199 -12.70 -3.06 -6.72
C ILE A 199 -13.48 -2.81 -8.01
N LYS A 200 -14.52 -3.59 -8.27
CA LYS A 200 -15.37 -3.41 -9.47
C LYS A 200 -15.99 -2.01 -9.51
N HIS A 201 -16.40 -1.49 -8.35
CA HIS A 201 -16.88 -0.11 -8.23
C HIS A 201 -15.78 0.91 -8.59
N ALA A 202 -14.57 0.75 -8.05
CA ALA A 202 -13.43 1.62 -8.30
C ALA A 202 -12.96 1.59 -9.77
N GLU A 203 -12.98 0.42 -10.41
CA GLU A 203 -12.73 0.23 -11.84
C GLU A 203 -13.75 1.02 -12.67
N ARG A 204 -15.05 0.86 -12.38
CA ARG A 204 -16.12 1.58 -13.06
C ARG A 204 -16.00 3.10 -12.90
N VAL A 205 -15.76 3.60 -11.68
CA VAL A 205 -15.55 5.04 -11.42
C VAL A 205 -14.33 5.55 -12.19
N GLY A 206 -13.26 4.76 -12.24
CA GLY A 206 -12.08 5.07 -13.05
C GLY A 206 -12.42 5.19 -14.54
N ALA A 207 -13.08 4.17 -15.11
CA ALA A 207 -13.48 4.17 -16.51
C ALA A 207 -14.44 5.33 -16.85
N GLU A 208 -15.36 5.67 -15.95
CA GLU A 208 -16.25 6.83 -16.12
C GLU A 208 -15.48 8.16 -16.17
N SER A 209 -14.35 8.28 -15.47
CA SER A 209 -13.52 9.49 -15.50
C SER A 209 -12.92 9.78 -16.90
N LEU A 210 -12.79 8.76 -17.76
CA LEU A 210 -12.35 8.93 -19.14
C LEU A 210 -13.30 9.77 -19.99
N LYS A 211 -14.58 9.87 -19.60
CA LYS A 211 -15.55 10.73 -20.29
C LYS A 211 -15.16 12.21 -20.25
N ASN A 212 -14.37 12.60 -19.25
CA ASN A 212 -13.87 13.96 -19.08
C ASN A 212 -12.58 14.21 -19.85
N VAL A 213 -12.02 13.20 -20.52
CA VAL A 213 -10.84 13.33 -21.38
C VAL A 213 -11.28 13.39 -22.83
N ASP A 214 -10.78 14.39 -23.55
CA ASP A 214 -11.06 14.64 -24.96
C ASP A 214 -10.32 13.65 -25.89
N VAL A 215 -10.74 12.39 -25.85
CA VAL A 215 -10.24 11.30 -26.71
C VAL A 215 -11.42 10.53 -27.31
N SER A 216 -11.19 9.85 -28.44
CA SER A 216 -12.24 9.08 -29.12
C SER A 216 -12.80 7.95 -28.26
N VAL A 217 -14.02 7.49 -28.58
CA VAL A 217 -14.66 6.37 -27.88
C VAL A 217 -13.82 5.09 -27.98
N ASP A 218 -13.20 4.84 -29.14
CA ASP A 218 -12.32 3.68 -29.34
C ASP A 218 -11.09 3.74 -28.44
N VAL A 219 -10.47 4.93 -28.32
CA VAL A 219 -9.35 5.14 -27.40
C VAL A 219 -9.79 4.86 -25.96
N ARG A 220 -10.96 5.38 -25.54
CA ARG A 220 -11.49 5.12 -24.18
C ARG A 220 -11.70 3.63 -23.92
N ASN A 221 -12.26 2.91 -24.88
CA ASN A 221 -12.49 1.47 -24.77
C ASN A 221 -11.17 0.70 -24.68
N GLN A 222 -10.16 1.09 -25.46
CA GLN A 222 -8.85 0.44 -25.49
C GLN A 222 -8.07 0.60 -24.18
N ILE A 223 -8.24 1.73 -23.48
CA ILE A 223 -7.45 2.06 -22.29
C ILE A 223 -8.19 1.84 -20.97
N GLY A 224 -9.43 1.36 -21.00
CA GLY A 224 -10.23 1.11 -19.79
C GLY A 224 -9.53 0.17 -18.79
N GLY A 225 -8.68 -0.72 -19.29
CA GLY A 225 -7.85 -1.61 -18.47
C GLY A 225 -6.85 -0.89 -17.54
N LEU A 226 -6.57 0.41 -17.74
CA LEU A 226 -5.72 1.21 -16.83
C LEU A 226 -6.24 1.21 -15.40
N PHE A 227 -7.55 1.05 -15.22
CA PHE A 227 -8.19 1.09 -13.91
C PHE A 227 -8.35 -0.29 -13.27
N SER A 228 -8.03 -1.37 -13.97
CA SER A 228 -8.22 -2.73 -13.49
C SER A 228 -7.42 -2.99 -12.21
N ALA A 229 -7.95 -3.78 -11.28
CA ALA A 229 -7.17 -4.28 -10.15
C ALA A 229 -6.13 -5.32 -10.55
N ASP A 230 -6.29 -5.97 -11.71
CA ASP A 230 -5.29 -6.89 -12.25
C ASP A 230 -4.07 -6.12 -12.78
N PRO A 231 -2.87 -6.30 -12.21
CA PRO A 231 -1.66 -5.64 -12.68
C PRO A 231 -1.33 -5.93 -14.14
N GLN A 232 -1.61 -7.13 -14.64
CA GLN A 232 -1.32 -7.51 -16.03
C GLN A 232 -2.21 -6.75 -17.00
N VAL A 233 -3.51 -6.66 -16.72
CA VAL A 233 -4.47 -5.88 -17.53
C VAL A 233 -4.06 -4.41 -17.58
N ARG A 234 -3.59 -3.84 -16.47
CA ARG A 234 -3.09 -2.45 -16.44
C ARG A 234 -1.86 -2.26 -17.33
N VAL A 235 -0.92 -3.21 -17.32
CA VAL A 235 0.27 -3.14 -18.18
C VAL A 235 -0.10 -3.20 -19.65
N GLU A 236 -1.03 -4.08 -20.03
CA GLU A 236 -1.51 -4.18 -21.39
C GLU A 236 -2.20 -2.89 -21.85
N ALA A 237 -3.06 -2.32 -20.99
CA ALA A 237 -3.70 -1.04 -21.26
C ALA A 237 -2.67 0.10 -21.42
N TYR A 238 -1.64 0.13 -20.57
CA TYR A 238 -0.54 1.11 -20.71
C TYR A 238 0.23 0.93 -22.03
N ARG A 239 0.55 -0.32 -22.42
CA ARG A 239 1.16 -0.59 -23.74
C ARG A 239 0.24 -0.13 -24.87
N GLY A 240 -1.07 -0.27 -24.71
CA GLY A 240 -2.08 0.30 -25.59
C GLY A 240 -1.93 1.82 -25.71
N VAL A 241 -1.83 2.53 -24.57
CA VAL A 241 -1.60 3.98 -24.54
C VAL A 241 -0.34 4.37 -25.30
N GLN A 242 0.77 3.63 -25.15
CA GLN A 242 2.03 3.96 -25.83
C GLN A 242 1.96 3.88 -27.36
N ARG A 243 0.97 3.17 -27.91
CA ARG A 243 0.72 3.06 -29.37
C ARG A 243 -0.19 4.16 -29.90
N LEU A 244 -0.78 4.99 -29.03
CA LEU A 244 -1.64 6.10 -29.41
C LEU A 244 -0.85 7.28 -29.99
N SER A 245 -1.57 8.19 -30.64
CA SER A 245 -1.02 9.45 -31.13
C SER A 245 -0.34 10.23 -29.99
N ALA A 246 0.65 11.06 -30.31
CA ALA A 246 1.31 11.89 -29.31
C ALA A 246 0.32 12.85 -28.61
N GLU A 247 -0.74 13.27 -29.31
CA GLU A 247 -1.80 14.09 -28.74
C GLU A 247 -2.62 13.34 -27.69
N ASP A 248 -3.13 12.16 -28.03
CA ASP A 248 -3.93 11.35 -27.11
C ASP A 248 -3.10 10.92 -25.89
N ARG A 249 -1.83 10.57 -26.09
CA ARG A 249 -0.91 10.27 -24.98
C ARG A 249 -0.76 11.45 -24.01
N ARG A 250 -0.65 12.69 -24.51
CA ARG A 250 -0.60 13.89 -23.66
C ARG A 250 -1.91 14.08 -22.88
N LYS A 251 -3.06 13.90 -23.54
CA LYS A 251 -4.38 14.01 -22.89
C LYS A 251 -4.56 12.96 -21.77
N LEU A 252 -3.90 11.80 -21.89
CA LEU A 252 -4.00 10.69 -20.94
C LEU A 252 -2.91 10.68 -19.86
N GLN A 253 -1.90 11.54 -19.96
CA GLN A 253 -0.68 11.48 -19.14
C GLN A 253 -0.98 11.48 -17.63
N VAL A 254 -1.92 12.34 -17.18
CA VAL A 254 -2.29 12.42 -15.76
C VAL A 254 -2.92 11.12 -15.28
N LEU A 255 -3.85 10.54 -16.06
CA LEU A 255 -4.52 9.28 -15.72
C LEU A 255 -3.55 8.10 -15.72
N VAL A 256 -2.61 8.08 -16.66
CA VAL A 256 -1.55 7.08 -16.69
C VAL A 256 -0.66 7.19 -15.44
N GLY A 257 -0.20 8.40 -15.11
CA GLY A 257 0.70 8.63 -13.98
C GLY A 257 0.11 8.26 -12.62
N VAL A 258 -1.22 8.36 -12.44
CA VAL A 258 -1.88 7.98 -11.18
C VAL A 258 -2.30 6.50 -11.11
N ASN A 259 -2.36 5.78 -12.25
CA ASN A 259 -2.79 4.38 -12.30
C ASN A 259 -1.63 3.39 -12.47
N VAL A 260 -0.52 3.82 -13.07
CA VAL A 260 0.70 3.03 -13.26
C VAL A 260 1.68 3.37 -12.13
N LEU A 261 2.16 2.34 -11.41
CA LEU A 261 2.99 2.50 -10.22
C LEU A 261 4.37 3.08 -10.58
N ARG A 262 4.80 4.15 -9.89
CA ARG A 262 6.09 4.88 -10.00
C ARG A 262 6.20 5.87 -11.17
N GLY A 263 5.70 7.10 -10.99
CA GLY A 263 6.15 8.25 -11.81
C GLY A 263 5.90 8.16 -13.33
N GLY A 264 5.05 7.24 -13.78
CA GLY A 264 4.84 6.95 -15.20
C GLY A 264 5.72 5.83 -15.77
N GLU A 265 6.62 5.25 -14.99
CA GLU A 265 7.38 4.05 -15.34
C GLU A 265 6.58 2.80 -15.00
N LEU A 266 6.64 1.78 -15.87
CA LEU A 266 6.06 0.48 -15.54
C LEU A 266 6.94 -0.20 -14.49
N PRO A 267 6.37 -0.86 -13.47
CA PRO A 267 7.13 -1.87 -12.76
C PRO A 267 7.60 -2.92 -13.75
N ALA A 268 8.85 -3.38 -13.65
CA ALA A 268 9.38 -4.38 -14.56
C ALA A 268 8.48 -5.63 -14.54
N ALA A 269 8.46 -6.41 -15.63
CA ALA A 269 7.72 -7.68 -15.63
C ALA A 269 8.18 -8.61 -14.48
N ALA A 270 9.44 -8.47 -14.05
CA ALA A 270 9.98 -9.10 -12.85
C ALA A 270 9.39 -8.53 -11.54
N GLU A 271 9.15 -7.23 -11.43
CA GLU A 271 8.54 -6.59 -10.25
C GLU A 271 7.04 -6.91 -10.11
N LEU A 272 6.34 -7.05 -11.24
CA LEU A 272 4.95 -7.50 -11.29
C LEU A 272 4.82 -9.00 -10.95
N ARG A 273 5.80 -9.80 -11.38
CA ARG A 273 5.93 -11.21 -10.95
C ARG A 273 6.44 -11.33 -9.53
N ALA A 274 7.19 -10.35 -9.02
CA ALA A 274 7.72 -10.36 -7.66
C ALA A 274 6.62 -10.18 -6.61
N ALA A 275 5.47 -9.61 -7.00
CA ALA A 275 4.27 -9.62 -6.18
C ALA A 275 3.62 -11.03 -6.06
N ASN A 276 4.01 -11.98 -6.95
CA ASN A 276 3.66 -13.42 -6.93
C ASN A 276 4.91 -14.30 -6.73
N THR A 277 5.70 -13.97 -5.71
CA THR A 277 7.12 -14.37 -5.55
C THR A 277 7.43 -15.86 -5.30
N LEU A 278 6.47 -16.78 -5.37
CA LEU A 278 6.78 -18.22 -5.27
C LEU A 278 6.40 -18.98 -6.53
N GLN A 279 5.34 -18.57 -7.22
CA GLN A 279 4.78 -19.37 -8.31
C GLN A 279 5.55 -19.20 -9.63
N SER A 280 6.27 -18.09 -9.79
CA SER A 280 7.12 -17.82 -10.98
C SER A 280 8.51 -18.46 -10.91
N LEU A 281 8.87 -19.09 -9.79
CA LEU A 281 10.15 -19.77 -9.58
C LEU A 281 10.03 -21.31 -9.63
N VAL A 282 8.82 -21.83 -9.89
CA VAL A 282 8.52 -23.25 -9.98
C VAL A 282 8.30 -23.62 -11.45
N PRO A 283 9.08 -24.54 -12.04
CA PRO A 283 8.83 -25.04 -13.38
C PRO A 283 7.43 -25.68 -13.47
N GLU A 284 6.76 -25.54 -14.62
CA GLU A 284 5.50 -26.24 -14.87
C GLU A 284 5.68 -27.75 -14.66
N GLY A 285 4.81 -28.36 -13.84
CA GLY A 285 4.74 -29.81 -13.62
C GLY A 285 5.32 -30.34 -12.29
N LEU A 286 5.80 -29.49 -11.38
CA LEU A 286 6.31 -29.92 -10.07
C LEU A 286 5.29 -29.68 -8.94
N GLU A 287 4.83 -30.76 -8.28
CA GLU A 287 4.01 -30.64 -7.06
C GLU A 287 4.90 -30.40 -5.83
N LEU A 288 4.69 -29.26 -5.15
CA LEU A 288 5.36 -28.94 -3.88
C LEU A 288 4.43 -29.24 -2.69
N PRO A 289 4.97 -29.64 -1.52
CA PRO A 289 4.21 -29.59 -0.28
C PRO A 289 3.76 -28.14 -0.01
N LYS A 290 2.54 -27.93 0.50
CA LYS A 290 1.99 -26.59 0.77
C LYS A 290 2.94 -25.79 1.68
N LEU A 291 3.71 -24.87 1.09
CA LEU A 291 4.67 -24.03 1.81
C LEU A 291 3.92 -22.97 2.63
N GLN A 292 3.75 -23.23 3.92
CA GLN A 292 3.29 -22.24 4.89
C GLN A 292 4.51 -21.51 5.48
N ILE A 293 4.33 -20.27 5.96
CA ILE A 293 5.39 -19.58 6.70
C ILE A 293 5.54 -20.34 8.02
N PRO A 294 6.70 -20.96 8.31
CA PRO A 294 6.84 -21.76 9.51
C PRO A 294 6.72 -20.87 10.74
N GLU A 295 5.94 -21.33 11.71
CA GLU A 295 5.69 -20.63 12.97
C GLU A 295 6.73 -20.97 14.04
N SER A 296 7.51 -22.04 13.80
CA SER A 296 8.58 -22.53 14.66
C SER A 296 9.84 -22.93 13.90
N LEU A 297 10.97 -23.00 14.61
CA LEU A 297 12.24 -23.49 14.07
C LEU A 297 12.19 -25.00 13.77
N GLU A 298 11.43 -25.76 14.57
CA GLU A 298 11.27 -27.20 14.44
C GLU A 298 10.50 -27.57 13.17
N GLU A 299 9.46 -26.80 12.84
CA GLU A 299 8.71 -26.94 11.60
C GLU A 299 9.57 -26.66 10.36
N LEU A 300 10.39 -25.60 10.40
CA LEU A 300 11.33 -25.30 9.32
C LEU A 300 12.42 -26.38 9.18
N ALA A 301 12.98 -26.86 10.28
CA ALA A 301 13.98 -27.92 10.26
C ALA A 301 13.41 -29.24 9.68
N THR A 302 12.18 -29.59 10.06
CA THR A 302 11.48 -30.79 9.56
C THR A 302 11.21 -30.68 8.06
N LEU A 303 10.77 -29.51 7.60
CA LEU A 303 10.53 -29.24 6.17
C LEU A 303 11.81 -29.36 5.35
N LEU A 304 12.93 -28.83 5.83
CA LEU A 304 14.23 -28.93 5.14
C LEU A 304 14.77 -30.36 5.08
N GLN A 305 14.50 -31.17 6.12
CA GLN A 305 14.88 -32.58 6.16
C GLN A 305 14.03 -33.47 5.25
N SER A 306 12.78 -33.08 4.97
CA SER A 306 11.89 -33.80 4.06
C SER A 306 12.21 -33.61 2.57
N LEU A 307 13.09 -32.66 2.23
CA LEU A 307 13.51 -32.43 0.85
C LEU A 307 14.61 -33.44 0.44
N PRO A 308 14.56 -33.96 -0.80
CA PRO A 308 15.53 -34.95 -1.26
C PRO A 308 16.98 -34.46 -1.07
N GLY A 309 17.82 -35.32 -0.49
CA GLY A 309 19.26 -35.14 -0.44
C GLY A 309 19.91 -35.46 -1.80
N SER A 310 21.14 -35.00 -2.02
CA SER A 310 21.91 -35.26 -3.24
C SER A 310 21.93 -36.77 -3.55
N ALA A 311 21.15 -37.19 -4.54
CA ALA A 311 21.17 -38.55 -5.07
C ALA A 311 21.90 -38.53 -6.42
N ASP A 312 22.79 -39.50 -6.57
CA ASP A 312 23.64 -39.73 -7.75
C ASP A 312 22.87 -39.62 -9.06
N GLY A 313 23.37 -38.77 -9.96
CA GLY A 313 22.83 -38.58 -11.30
C GLY A 313 23.16 -37.19 -11.85
N ASP A 314 24.10 -37.14 -12.78
CA ASP A 314 24.75 -35.95 -13.37
C ASP A 314 23.80 -34.89 -13.97
N ALA A 315 22.49 -35.17 -14.09
CA ALA A 315 21.49 -34.26 -14.64
C ALA A 315 20.81 -33.34 -13.58
N ASP A 316 20.91 -33.64 -12.28
CA ASP A 316 20.15 -32.95 -11.21
C ASP A 316 20.99 -32.04 -10.28
N ALA A 317 22.31 -31.99 -10.47
CA ALA A 317 23.25 -31.27 -9.60
C ALA A 317 22.96 -29.74 -9.50
N ARG A 318 22.42 -29.12 -10.56
CA ARG A 318 22.05 -27.68 -10.55
C ARG A 318 20.64 -27.39 -10.01
N ARG A 319 19.77 -28.41 -9.92
CA ARG A 319 18.34 -28.24 -9.54
C ARG A 319 18.12 -28.42 -8.05
N LEU A 320 18.86 -29.33 -7.43
CA LEU A 320 18.74 -29.68 -6.01
C LEU A 320 19.05 -28.52 -5.04
N PRO A 321 20.11 -27.70 -5.25
CA PRO A 321 20.37 -26.52 -4.42
C PRO A 321 19.20 -25.52 -4.42
N ARG A 322 18.61 -25.26 -5.60
CA ARG A 322 17.48 -24.33 -5.76
C ARG A 322 16.21 -24.81 -5.06
N LEU A 323 15.93 -26.11 -5.06
CA LEU A 323 14.77 -26.67 -4.36
C LEU A 323 14.86 -26.48 -2.84
N ARG A 324 16.07 -26.51 -2.27
CA ARG A 324 16.30 -26.25 -0.83
C ARG A 324 16.19 -24.77 -0.47
N LEU A 325 16.36 -23.85 -1.42
CA LEU A 325 16.18 -22.40 -1.19
C LEU A 325 14.72 -21.99 -1.01
N LEU A 326 13.77 -22.66 -1.66
CA LEU A 326 12.36 -22.28 -1.64
C LEU A 326 11.74 -22.19 -0.23
N PRO A 327 11.81 -23.22 0.65
CA PRO A 327 11.29 -23.10 2.01
C PRO A 327 12.04 -22.07 2.86
N LEU A 328 13.32 -21.82 2.56
CA LEU A 328 14.13 -20.81 3.26
C LEU A 328 13.67 -19.41 2.89
N MET A 329 13.47 -19.11 1.61
CA MET A 329 12.96 -17.83 1.11
C MET A 329 11.57 -17.50 1.69
N VAL A 330 10.70 -18.49 1.83
CA VAL A 330 9.41 -18.35 2.54
C VAL A 330 9.63 -17.94 3.99
N SER A 331 10.59 -18.58 4.66
CA SER A 331 10.91 -18.38 6.08
C SER A 331 11.56 -17.04 6.37
N LEU A 332 12.15 -16.38 5.37
CA LEU A 332 12.63 -14.99 5.48
C LEU A 332 11.50 -13.97 5.68
N ARG A 333 10.23 -14.37 5.51
CA ARG A 333 9.06 -13.53 5.83
C ARG A 333 8.49 -13.79 7.22
N ALA A 334 9.11 -14.68 8.00
CA ALA A 334 8.62 -15.02 9.33
C ALA A 334 8.66 -13.80 10.27
N ARG A 335 7.59 -13.63 11.07
CA ARG A 335 7.51 -12.55 12.06
C ARG A 335 8.63 -12.60 13.10
N ARG A 336 9.11 -13.81 13.43
CA ARG A 336 10.12 -14.06 14.46
C ARG A 336 11.53 -13.92 13.86
N PRO A 337 12.37 -12.98 14.32
CA PRO A 337 13.73 -12.82 13.82
C PRO A 337 14.59 -14.07 13.95
N ALA A 338 14.33 -14.92 14.96
CA ALA A 338 15.03 -16.19 15.12
C ALA A 338 14.82 -17.16 13.94
N ILE A 339 13.61 -17.19 13.37
CA ILE A 339 13.28 -18.03 12.21
C ILE A 339 13.94 -17.48 10.95
N ARG A 340 13.91 -16.15 10.75
CA ARG A 340 14.62 -15.50 9.64
C ARG A 340 16.13 -15.71 9.72
N ALA A 341 16.74 -15.52 10.89
CA ALA A 341 18.17 -15.73 11.10
C ALA A 341 18.59 -17.20 10.93
N PHE A 342 17.70 -18.16 11.24
CA PHE A 342 17.94 -19.56 10.93
C PHE A 342 17.87 -19.81 9.43
N ALA A 343 16.86 -19.28 8.74
CA ALA A 343 16.71 -19.41 7.30
C ALA A 343 17.89 -18.80 6.53
N VAL A 344 18.39 -17.62 6.94
CA VAL A 344 19.60 -16.98 6.41
C VAL A 344 20.83 -17.89 6.55
N ARG A 345 21.05 -18.47 7.74
CA ARG A 345 22.18 -19.38 7.97
C ARG A 345 22.10 -20.65 7.13
N GLN A 346 20.90 -21.17 6.89
CA GLN A 346 20.70 -22.33 6.03
C GLN A 346 20.87 -21.98 4.54
N ALA A 347 20.42 -20.79 4.12
CA ALA A 347 20.61 -20.33 2.75
C ALA A 347 22.10 -20.13 2.45
N ALA A 348 22.86 -19.65 3.42
CA ALA A 348 24.31 -19.53 3.33
C ALA A 348 25.06 -20.86 3.19
N GLN A 349 24.39 -22.01 3.35
CA GLN A 349 25.01 -23.33 3.12
C GLN A 349 24.71 -23.87 1.72
N ILE A 350 23.93 -23.14 0.91
CA ILE A 350 23.52 -23.57 -0.41
C ILE A 350 24.47 -22.99 -1.46
N ASP A 351 25.02 -23.88 -2.29
CA ASP A 351 25.91 -23.54 -3.39
C ASP A 351 25.13 -23.12 -4.64
N ASP A 352 24.44 -21.99 -4.56
CA ASP A 352 23.69 -21.39 -5.67
C ASP A 352 23.83 -19.85 -5.66
N PRO A 353 24.00 -19.19 -6.82
CA PRO A 353 24.06 -17.74 -6.93
C PRO A 353 22.90 -16.99 -6.26
N TRP A 354 21.69 -17.56 -6.28
CA TRP A 354 20.52 -16.95 -5.63
C TRP A 354 20.60 -16.96 -4.11
N ALA A 355 21.41 -17.86 -3.54
CA ALA A 355 21.71 -17.80 -2.11
C ALA A 355 22.47 -16.51 -1.80
N ILE A 356 23.42 -16.10 -2.64
CA ILE A 356 24.19 -14.86 -2.46
C ILE A 356 23.26 -13.65 -2.58
N ASP A 357 22.43 -13.56 -3.63
CA ASP A 357 21.42 -12.50 -3.77
C ASP A 357 20.51 -12.40 -2.54
N THR A 358 20.07 -13.56 -2.04
CA THR A 358 19.21 -13.66 -0.87
C THR A 358 19.92 -13.11 0.37
N LEU A 359 21.18 -13.48 0.61
CA LEU A 359 21.93 -12.99 1.76
C LEU A 359 22.17 -11.48 1.68
N ILE A 360 22.47 -10.93 0.50
CA ILE A 360 22.64 -9.49 0.29
C ILE A 360 21.37 -8.72 0.66
N VAL A 361 20.20 -9.20 0.25
CA VAL A 361 18.91 -8.60 0.64
C VAL A 361 18.73 -8.61 2.16
N MET A 362 19.16 -9.68 2.82
CA MET A 362 18.99 -9.85 4.27
C MET A 362 19.93 -8.99 5.12
N LEU A 363 20.94 -8.35 4.53
CA LEU A 363 21.71 -7.29 5.19
C LEU A 363 20.87 -6.05 5.52
N ALA A 364 19.68 -5.88 4.91
CA ALA A 364 18.74 -4.82 5.25
C ALA A 364 17.72 -5.22 6.34
N ASP A 365 17.82 -6.43 6.92
CA ASP A 365 16.84 -6.88 7.91
C ASP A 365 16.85 -5.98 9.18
N PRO A 366 15.68 -5.64 9.75
CA PRO A 366 15.61 -4.84 10.97
C PRO A 366 16.33 -5.46 12.18
N SER A 367 16.44 -6.80 12.22
CA SER A 367 17.12 -7.51 13.29
C SER A 367 18.61 -7.61 13.03
N GLU A 368 19.39 -7.06 13.95
CA GLU A 368 20.86 -7.19 13.95
C GLU A 368 21.31 -8.65 13.85
N ARG A 369 20.65 -9.56 14.58
CA ARG A 369 20.93 -11.00 14.51
C ARG A 369 20.76 -11.59 13.11
N VAL A 370 19.83 -11.06 12.32
CA VAL A 370 19.60 -11.52 10.94
C VAL A 370 20.63 -10.92 9.99
N ARG A 371 20.98 -9.63 10.16
CA ARG A 371 22.04 -8.98 9.39
C ARG A 371 23.40 -9.60 9.63
N GLN A 372 23.76 -9.87 10.89
CA GLN A 372 25.00 -10.57 11.26
C GLN A 372 25.06 -11.95 10.60
N ALA A 373 23.97 -12.72 10.67
CA ALA A 373 23.89 -14.03 10.01
C ALA A 373 24.08 -13.94 8.48
N ALA A 374 23.58 -12.86 7.86
CA ALA A 374 23.72 -12.62 6.43
C ALA A 374 25.16 -12.22 6.06
N ALA A 375 25.77 -11.31 6.83
CA ALA A 375 27.16 -10.89 6.66
C ALA A 375 28.15 -12.06 6.84
N GLU A 376 27.97 -12.86 7.89
CA GLU A 376 28.76 -14.07 8.13
C GLU A 376 28.58 -15.09 6.99
N GLY A 377 27.35 -15.25 6.52
CA GLY A 377 27.02 -16.13 5.40
C GLY A 377 27.71 -15.70 4.11
N LEU A 378 27.64 -14.41 3.78
CA LEU A 378 28.30 -13.83 2.60
C LEU A 378 29.81 -13.98 2.69
N LYS A 379 30.39 -13.69 3.84
CA LYS A 379 31.82 -13.86 4.08
C LYS A 379 32.28 -15.29 3.86
N THR A 380 31.56 -16.24 4.45
CA THR A 380 31.88 -17.66 4.33
C THR A 380 31.76 -18.15 2.89
N ARG A 381 30.79 -17.62 2.13
CA ARG A 381 30.46 -18.09 0.78
C ARG A 381 31.28 -17.46 -0.34
N THR A 382 31.70 -16.22 -0.16
CA THR A 382 32.38 -15.44 -1.20
C THR A 382 33.87 -15.23 -0.89
N ASN A 383 34.28 -15.53 0.34
CA ASN A 383 35.61 -15.19 0.88
C ASN A 383 35.94 -13.69 0.82
N GLN A 384 34.93 -12.83 0.69
CA GLN A 384 35.02 -11.37 0.81
C GLN A 384 34.48 -10.92 2.17
N ASP A 385 34.86 -9.74 2.64
CA ASP A 385 34.32 -9.21 3.90
C ASP A 385 34.05 -7.71 3.80
N PHE A 386 32.79 -7.38 3.49
CA PHE A 386 32.28 -6.01 3.53
C PHE A 386 31.38 -5.77 4.76
N GLY A 387 31.41 -6.67 5.76
CA GLY A 387 30.54 -6.61 6.93
C GLY A 387 29.05 -6.55 6.56
N GLU A 388 28.30 -5.66 7.23
CA GLU A 388 26.87 -5.43 6.96
C GLU A 388 26.60 -4.39 5.84
N ASP A 389 27.62 -3.96 5.09
CA ASP A 389 27.47 -2.97 4.03
C ASP A 389 26.83 -3.59 2.77
N GLY A 390 25.50 -3.59 2.74
CA GLY A 390 24.73 -4.14 1.62
C GLY A 390 24.88 -3.39 0.29
N GLU A 391 25.48 -2.21 0.25
CA GLU A 391 25.78 -1.50 -1.01
C GLU A 391 27.09 -2.02 -1.60
N GLN A 392 28.15 -2.14 -0.79
CA GLN A 392 29.41 -2.75 -1.23
C GLN A 392 29.23 -4.19 -1.70
N TRP A 393 28.44 -4.98 -0.97
CA TRP A 393 28.10 -6.34 -1.38
C TRP A 393 27.38 -6.41 -2.73
N ARG A 394 26.46 -5.48 -3.01
CA ARG A 394 25.75 -5.41 -4.31
C ARG A 394 26.69 -5.06 -5.44
N VAL A 395 27.49 -4.01 -5.28
CA VAL A 395 28.43 -3.56 -6.31
C VAL A 395 29.44 -4.66 -6.64
N TRP A 396 30.00 -5.33 -5.62
CA TRP A 396 30.91 -6.46 -5.84
C TRP A 396 30.22 -7.62 -6.55
N TRP A 397 29.00 -7.96 -6.15
CA TRP A 397 28.28 -9.10 -6.71
C TRP A 397 27.83 -8.87 -8.16
N GLU A 398 27.39 -7.66 -8.50
CA GLU A 398 27.09 -7.24 -9.88
C GLU A 398 28.32 -7.40 -10.78
N GLN A 399 29.50 -6.96 -10.31
CA GLN A 399 30.77 -7.14 -11.04
C GLN A 399 31.15 -8.61 -11.20
N ALA A 400 30.99 -9.41 -10.14
CA ALA A 400 31.28 -10.85 -10.17
C ALA A 400 30.33 -11.62 -11.11
N GLN A 401 29.06 -11.19 -11.21
CA GLN A 401 28.09 -11.75 -12.14
C GLN A 401 28.46 -11.42 -13.59
N ASP A 402 28.86 -10.19 -13.88
CA ASP A 402 29.33 -9.78 -15.22
C ASP A 402 30.59 -10.57 -15.65
N GLU A 403 31.51 -10.86 -14.73
CA GLU A 403 32.69 -11.70 -14.99
C GLU A 403 32.32 -13.17 -15.24
N LEU A 404 31.31 -13.71 -14.54
CA LEU A 404 30.78 -15.05 -14.74
C LEU A 404 30.06 -15.21 -16.09
N GLU A 405 29.39 -14.15 -16.57
CA GLU A 405 28.70 -14.14 -17.86
C GLU A 405 29.64 -13.92 -19.06
N THR A 406 30.79 -13.27 -18.85
CA THR A 406 31.77 -12.95 -19.91
C THR A 406 32.93 -13.95 -20.03
N ALA A 407 33.05 -14.91 -19.11
CA ALA A 407 34.08 -15.94 -19.15
C ALA A 407 33.88 -16.89 -20.36
N PRO A 408 34.94 -17.17 -21.16
CA PRO A 408 34.85 -18.12 -22.27
C PRO A 408 34.52 -19.53 -21.74
N PRO A 409 33.73 -20.33 -22.48
CA PRO A 409 33.39 -21.68 -22.05
C PRO A 409 34.65 -22.51 -21.85
N SER A 410 34.77 -23.12 -20.67
CA SER A 410 35.89 -24.00 -20.33
C SER A 410 36.04 -25.10 -21.38
N PRO A 411 37.26 -25.41 -21.86
CA PRO A 411 37.44 -26.51 -22.80
C PRO A 411 36.96 -27.81 -22.15
N ALA A 412 36.05 -28.49 -22.83
CA ALA A 412 35.51 -29.78 -22.38
C ALA A 412 36.65 -30.82 -22.24
N PRO A 413 36.57 -31.73 -21.25
CA PRO A 413 37.55 -32.80 -21.09
C PRO A 413 37.60 -33.76 -22.28
#